data_AF-A0A497QGX3-F1
#
_entry.id   AF-A0A497QGX3-F1
#
_cell.length_a   1.000
_cell.length_b   1.000
_cell.length_c   1.000
_cell.angle_alpha   90.00
_cell.angle_beta   90.00
_cell.angle_gamma   90.00
#
_symmetry.space_group_name_H-M   'P 1'
#
loop_
_entity.id
_entity.type
_entity.pdbx_description
1 polymer ?
#
loop_
_entity_poly.entity_id
_entity_poly.type
_entity_poly.pdbx_seq_one_letter_code
_entity_poly.pdbx_strand_id
1 'polypeptide(L)'
;MSVRETLVKHLSSIIRSSKATIMALLSDENGLSIAKTGRSTDLILDSSAITSVSSAAFSSSEENWTDLGIRDQIIAFSFFEKICLITVRIHQTLLTIVHDYNMEWPLNADNIGSSIYHLRREIHNFFGTGEISEEELEIFSNNVRSAIYLSCMGTEIPLTSYTPSDYQSRELNQNISHILDSIQNPIFIQYGLVNSSGLTIDARDLSPDDVSLLSVDAFSANANVGFQKMIEEADSMNIGGLISYFCVSGPDPDNFYGILSNPCGKLHFKDPASGSEIILPVSFVCLFPMMYGAVPILCEARNIVRSILDVIGPDHITEKFINSVNVIVSSKYEE
;
A
#
# COMPACT_ATOMS: atom_id res chain seq x y z
N MET A 1 34.77 -9.50 -8.91
CA MET A 1 33.58 -8.62 -8.96
C MET A 1 33.17 -8.37 -7.53
N SER A 2 33.04 -7.12 -7.10
CA SER A 2 32.64 -6.82 -5.72
C SER A 2 31.19 -7.28 -5.46
N VAL A 3 30.82 -7.55 -4.19
CA VAL A 3 29.44 -7.90 -3.79
C VAL A 3 28.43 -6.90 -4.39
N ARG A 4 28.75 -5.61 -4.28
CA ARG A 4 27.96 -4.50 -4.80
C ARG A 4 27.78 -4.54 -6.32
N GLU A 5 28.83 -4.85 -7.09
CA GLU A 5 28.73 -4.96 -8.56
C GLU A 5 27.78 -6.07 -9.00
N THR A 6 27.83 -7.21 -8.31
CA THR A 6 26.95 -8.36 -8.59
C THR A 6 25.49 -8.00 -8.32
N LEU A 7 25.20 -7.40 -7.17
CA LEU A 7 23.85 -6.94 -6.82
C LEU A 7 23.34 -5.87 -7.81
N VAL A 8 24.18 -4.90 -8.19
CA VAL A 8 23.84 -3.84 -9.17
C VAL A 8 23.47 -4.42 -10.52
N LYS A 9 24.10 -5.52 -10.96
CA LYS A 9 23.74 -6.21 -12.21
C LYS A 9 22.28 -6.69 -12.19
N HIS A 10 21.84 -7.29 -11.08
CA HIS A 10 20.46 -7.76 -10.90
C HIS A 10 19.47 -6.61 -10.77
N LEU A 11 19.78 -5.58 -9.98
CA LEU A 11 18.95 -4.37 -9.89
C LEU A 11 18.81 -3.67 -11.25
N SER A 12 19.86 -3.70 -12.09
CA SER A 12 19.79 -3.15 -13.45
C SER A 12 18.88 -3.96 -14.38
N SER A 13 18.68 -5.25 -14.12
CA SER A 13 17.68 -6.06 -14.81
C SER A 13 16.27 -5.57 -14.51
N ILE A 14 15.98 -5.30 -13.22
CA ILE A 14 14.70 -4.75 -12.78
C ILE A 14 14.44 -3.39 -13.42
N ILE A 15 15.41 -2.48 -13.43
CA ILE A 15 15.26 -1.18 -14.09
C ILE A 15 14.99 -1.32 -15.59
N ARG A 16 15.62 -2.28 -16.27
CA ARG A 16 15.43 -2.50 -17.71
C ARG A 16 14.07 -3.12 -18.06
N SER A 17 13.36 -3.68 -17.09
CA SER A 17 12.04 -4.31 -17.32
C SER A 17 10.97 -3.33 -17.77
N SER A 18 11.08 -2.05 -17.39
CA SER A 18 10.13 -0.99 -17.74
C SER A 18 10.85 0.35 -17.89
N LYS A 19 10.36 1.23 -18.76
CA LYS A 19 10.88 2.60 -18.89
C LYS A 19 10.42 3.49 -17.73
N ALA A 20 9.28 3.17 -17.13
CA ALA A 20 8.71 3.85 -15.97
C ALA A 20 9.40 3.48 -14.65
N THR A 21 10.17 2.38 -14.61
CA THR A 21 11.03 2.07 -13.45
C THR A 21 12.25 2.98 -13.41
N ILE A 22 12.23 3.93 -12.46
CA ILE A 22 13.21 5.01 -12.33
C ILE A 22 14.44 4.55 -11.54
N MET A 23 14.25 3.87 -10.42
CA MET A 23 15.31 3.50 -9.49
C MET A 23 15.03 2.13 -8.87
N ALA A 24 16.07 1.36 -8.62
CA ALA A 24 16.01 0.15 -7.82
C ALA A 24 17.11 0.21 -6.77
N LEU A 25 16.74 -0.03 -5.52
CA LEU A 25 17.64 0.05 -4.39
C LEU A 25 17.46 -1.13 -3.45
N LEU A 26 18.54 -1.47 -2.77
CA LEU A 26 18.60 -2.51 -1.75
C LEU A 26 19.10 -1.86 -0.46
N SER A 27 18.38 -2.06 0.63
CA SER A 27 18.80 -1.69 1.98
C SER A 27 18.69 -2.87 2.93
N ASP A 28 19.25 -2.73 4.13
CA ASP A 28 18.83 -3.58 5.25
C ASP A 28 17.43 -3.16 5.75
N GLU A 29 16.93 -3.87 6.76
CA GLU A 29 15.62 -3.57 7.38
C GLU A 29 15.59 -2.26 8.16
N ASN A 30 16.75 -1.67 8.49
CA ASN A 30 16.86 -0.37 9.15
C ASN A 30 16.95 0.79 8.15
N GLY A 31 16.88 0.52 6.85
CA GLY A 31 16.96 1.52 5.80
C GLY A 31 18.39 1.94 5.42
N LEU A 32 19.43 1.21 5.86
CA LEU A 32 20.81 1.48 5.44
C LEU A 32 21.04 0.95 4.02
N SER A 33 21.41 1.84 3.10
CA SER A 33 21.61 1.48 1.69
C SER A 33 22.80 0.54 1.46
N ILE A 34 22.54 -0.58 0.79
CA ILE A 34 23.52 -1.61 0.39
C ILE A 34 23.95 -1.39 -1.07
N ALA A 35 22.97 -1.29 -1.97
CA ALA A 35 23.19 -1.12 -3.40
C ALA A 35 22.06 -0.28 -4.01
N LYS A 36 22.37 0.47 -5.07
CA LYS A 36 21.36 1.21 -5.84
C LYS A 36 21.79 1.38 -7.28
N THR A 37 20.81 1.49 -8.15
CA THR A 37 20.96 1.88 -9.56
C THR A 37 19.72 2.68 -9.95
N GLY A 38 19.84 3.53 -10.97
CA GLY A 38 18.78 4.45 -11.36
C GLY A 38 18.99 5.03 -12.74
N ARG A 39 17.91 5.51 -13.34
CA ARG A 39 17.91 6.32 -14.56
C ARG A 39 18.03 7.80 -14.21
N SER A 40 18.50 8.60 -15.15
CA SER A 40 18.34 10.05 -15.06
C SER A 40 16.85 10.39 -15.11
N THR A 41 16.39 11.21 -14.19
CA THR A 41 15.01 11.69 -14.09
C THR A 41 15.03 13.15 -13.62
N ASP A 42 13.99 13.91 -13.96
CA ASP A 42 13.79 15.27 -13.45
C ASP A 42 13.31 15.28 -11.99
N LEU A 43 12.91 14.12 -11.45
CA LEU A 43 12.55 13.97 -10.05
C LEU A 43 13.79 13.98 -9.15
N ILE A 44 13.77 14.84 -8.14
CA ILE A 44 14.80 14.86 -7.09
C ILE A 44 14.48 13.75 -6.09
N LEU A 45 15.15 12.60 -6.25
CA LEU A 45 14.96 11.42 -5.41
C LEU A 45 16.09 11.27 -4.40
N ASP A 46 15.78 11.39 -3.11
CA ASP A 46 16.70 11.04 -2.03
C ASP A 46 16.59 9.55 -1.71
N SER A 47 17.66 8.80 -2.00
CA SER A 47 17.71 7.37 -1.72
C SER A 47 17.54 7.03 -0.24
N SER A 48 17.99 7.91 0.66
CA SER A 48 17.95 7.69 2.12
C SER A 48 16.53 7.84 2.64
N ALA A 49 15.79 8.83 2.15
CA ALA A 49 14.38 8.99 2.46
C ALA A 49 13.55 7.81 1.92
N ILE A 50 13.84 7.36 0.68
CA ILE A 50 13.16 6.18 0.10
C ILE A 50 13.41 4.93 0.94
N THR A 51 14.64 4.67 1.38
CA THR A 51 14.94 3.50 2.22
C THR A 51 14.31 3.60 3.61
N SER A 52 14.20 4.81 4.17
CA SER A 52 13.48 5.05 5.43
C SER A 52 12.00 4.71 5.32
N VAL A 53 11.32 5.23 4.30
CA VAL A 53 9.90 4.91 4.03
C VAL A 53 9.71 3.42 3.78
N SER A 54 10.63 2.78 3.04
CA SER A 54 10.58 1.34 2.76
C SER A 54 10.70 0.49 4.03
N SER A 55 11.55 0.89 4.97
CA SER A 55 11.68 0.27 6.29
C SER A 55 10.43 0.48 7.15
N ALA A 56 9.87 1.70 7.15
CA ALA A 56 8.63 2.01 7.85
C ALA A 56 7.45 1.16 7.33
N ALA A 57 7.38 0.93 6.02
CA ALA A 57 6.33 0.15 5.36
C ALA A 57 6.29 -1.34 5.75
N PHE A 58 7.38 -1.88 6.31
CA PHE A 58 7.45 -3.27 6.81
C PHE A 58 7.40 -3.34 8.34
N SER A 59 8.13 -2.45 9.02
CA SER A 59 8.18 -2.46 10.49
C SER A 59 6.83 -2.13 11.14
N SER A 60 6.02 -1.30 10.50
CA SER A 60 4.78 -0.79 11.13
C SER A 60 3.56 -1.68 10.89
N SER A 61 3.58 -2.50 9.85
CA SER A 61 2.53 -3.47 9.54
C SER A 61 2.77 -4.84 10.17
N GLU A 62 3.97 -5.10 10.66
CA GLU A 62 4.36 -6.39 11.26
C GLU A 62 3.49 -6.76 12.47
N GLU A 63 3.09 -5.79 13.28
CA GLU A 63 2.19 -5.99 14.42
C GLU A 63 0.80 -6.45 13.96
N ASN A 64 0.20 -5.77 12.97
CA ASN A 64 -1.08 -6.19 12.38
C ASN A 64 -1.04 -7.63 11.89
N TRP A 65 0.01 -7.98 11.15
CA TRP A 65 0.16 -9.32 10.59
C TRP A 65 0.31 -10.37 11.68
N THR A 66 1.10 -10.07 12.71
CA THR A 66 1.27 -10.94 13.87
C THR A 66 -0.04 -11.16 14.60
N ASP A 67 -0.82 -10.11 14.84
CA ASP A 67 -2.10 -10.14 15.54
C ASP A 67 -3.19 -10.88 14.75
N LEU A 68 -3.19 -10.70 13.43
CA LEU A 68 -4.08 -11.43 12.52
C LEU A 68 -3.66 -12.91 12.33
N GLY A 69 -2.49 -13.31 12.86
CA GLY A 69 -1.93 -14.65 12.65
C GLY A 69 -1.49 -14.91 11.21
N ILE A 70 -1.40 -13.87 10.36
CA ILE A 70 -0.96 -13.95 8.97
C ILE A 70 0.52 -13.58 8.95
N ARG A 71 1.38 -14.50 8.53
CA ARG A 71 2.83 -14.27 8.53
C ARG A 71 3.36 -13.89 7.15
N ASP A 72 4.60 -13.44 7.16
CA ASP A 72 5.42 -13.21 5.97
C ASP A 72 4.85 -12.13 5.05
N GLN A 73 4.95 -10.87 5.45
CA GLN A 73 4.70 -9.77 4.53
C GLN A 73 5.68 -9.89 3.36
N ILE A 74 5.15 -9.99 2.15
CA ILE A 74 5.93 -10.24 0.93
C ILE A 74 6.30 -8.90 0.28
N ILE A 75 5.30 -8.03 0.14
CA ILE A 75 5.40 -6.83 -0.67
C ILE A 75 4.56 -5.69 -0.07
N ALA A 76 5.03 -4.46 -0.26
CA ALA A 76 4.31 -3.24 0.04
C ALA A 76 4.38 -2.27 -1.15
N PHE A 77 3.29 -1.55 -1.37
CA PHE A 77 3.10 -0.50 -2.35
C PHE A 77 2.77 0.79 -1.62
N SER A 78 3.64 1.78 -1.73
CA SER A 78 3.40 3.12 -1.20
C SER A 78 3.23 4.08 -2.37
N PHE A 79 2.00 4.47 -2.65
CA PHE A 79 1.67 5.40 -3.72
C PHE A 79 1.81 6.84 -3.22
N PHE A 80 2.68 7.58 -3.89
CA PHE A 80 2.81 9.02 -3.80
C PHE A 80 2.26 9.64 -5.07
N GLU A 81 1.98 10.95 -5.05
CA GLU A 81 1.38 11.64 -6.21
C GLU A 81 2.11 11.44 -7.55
N LYS A 82 3.42 11.21 -7.53
CA LYS A 82 4.24 11.09 -8.75
C LYS A 82 4.79 9.68 -9.00
N ILE A 83 4.91 8.86 -7.95
CA ILE A 83 5.59 7.55 -8.03
C ILE A 83 4.97 6.56 -7.06
N CYS A 84 5.16 5.28 -7.34
CA CYS A 84 4.90 4.17 -6.42
C CYS A 84 6.25 3.60 -5.95
N LEU A 85 6.38 3.41 -4.64
CA LEU A 85 7.46 2.61 -4.06
C LEU A 85 6.96 1.18 -3.88
N ILE A 86 7.57 0.23 -4.57
CA ILE A 86 7.27 -1.19 -4.47
C ILE A 86 8.40 -1.85 -3.69
N THR A 87 8.13 -2.23 -2.45
CA THR A 87 9.13 -2.78 -1.53
C THR A 87 8.90 -4.26 -1.31
N VAL A 88 9.92 -5.09 -1.51
CA VAL A 88 9.90 -6.54 -1.31
C VAL A 88 10.93 -6.91 -0.25
N ARG A 89 10.51 -7.65 0.78
CA ARG A 89 11.44 -8.17 1.81
C ARG A 89 12.11 -9.44 1.29
N ILE A 90 13.43 -9.42 1.18
CA ILE A 90 14.27 -10.55 0.78
C ILE A 90 15.22 -10.85 1.94
N HIS A 91 14.90 -11.86 2.76
CA HIS A 91 15.63 -12.13 4.00
C HIS A 91 15.66 -10.87 4.90
N GLN A 92 16.82 -10.46 5.40
CA GLN A 92 17.03 -9.24 6.20
C GLN A 92 17.32 -8.00 5.34
N THR A 93 16.87 -7.99 4.09
CA THR A 93 17.07 -6.87 3.16
C THR A 93 15.75 -6.46 2.52
N LEU A 94 15.67 -5.20 2.12
CA LEU A 94 14.51 -4.62 1.45
C LEU A 94 14.94 -4.19 0.04
N LEU A 95 14.32 -4.78 -0.97
CA LEU A 95 14.38 -4.31 -2.35
C LEU A 95 13.27 -3.29 -2.56
N THR A 96 13.61 -2.04 -2.87
CA THR A 96 12.63 -1.02 -3.26
C THR A 96 12.79 -0.66 -4.72
N ILE A 97 11.69 -0.75 -5.45
CA ILE A 97 11.56 -0.34 -6.85
C ILE A 97 10.77 0.96 -6.86
N VAL A 98 11.37 2.01 -7.41
CA VAL A 98 10.73 3.32 -7.63
C VAL A 98 10.18 3.35 -9.04
N HIS A 99 8.87 3.47 -9.17
CA HIS A 99 8.16 3.32 -10.43
C HIS A 99 7.19 4.48 -10.66
N ASP A 100 7.17 5.04 -11.88
CA ASP A 100 6.20 6.05 -12.28
C ASP A 100 4.94 5.39 -12.83
N TYR A 101 3.94 5.19 -11.98
CA TYR A 101 2.67 4.56 -12.36
C TYR A 101 1.82 5.45 -13.30
N ASN A 102 2.18 6.71 -13.52
CA ASN A 102 1.51 7.56 -14.52
C ASN A 102 2.01 7.26 -15.95
N MET A 103 3.20 6.67 -16.07
CA MET A 103 3.78 6.32 -17.37
C MET A 103 3.43 4.89 -17.81
N GLU A 104 3.43 3.94 -16.87
CA GLU A 104 3.20 2.53 -17.17
C GLU A 104 2.54 1.86 -15.96
N TRP A 105 1.42 1.21 -16.17
CA TRP A 105 0.83 0.25 -15.24
C TRP A 105 -0.09 -0.66 -16.07
N PRO A 106 -0.10 -1.99 -15.88
CA PRO A 106 0.52 -2.77 -14.81
C PRO A 106 2.00 -3.07 -15.00
N LEU A 107 2.67 -3.47 -13.92
CA LEU A 107 4.05 -3.97 -13.94
C LEU A 107 4.14 -5.34 -14.62
N ASN A 108 5.24 -5.60 -15.33
CA ASN A 108 5.55 -6.94 -15.83
C ASN A 108 6.01 -7.86 -14.68
N ALA A 109 5.06 -8.60 -14.11
CA ALA A 109 5.29 -9.48 -12.97
C ALA A 109 6.33 -10.58 -13.25
N ASP A 110 6.34 -11.16 -14.46
CA ASP A 110 7.25 -12.25 -14.80
C ASP A 110 8.72 -11.80 -14.82
N ASN A 111 8.99 -10.63 -15.42
CA ASN A 111 10.34 -10.05 -15.45
C ASN A 111 10.84 -9.70 -14.04
N ILE A 112 9.97 -9.16 -13.19
CA ILE A 112 10.31 -8.82 -11.81
C ILE A 112 10.54 -10.10 -11.00
N GLY A 113 9.64 -11.08 -11.08
CA GLY A 113 9.77 -12.37 -10.41
C GLY A 113 11.07 -13.10 -10.77
N SER A 114 11.40 -13.17 -12.05
CA SER A 114 12.68 -13.76 -12.51
C SER A 114 13.90 -13.00 -11.97
N SER A 115 13.86 -11.67 -11.94
CA SER A 115 14.94 -10.86 -11.37
C SER A 115 15.08 -11.09 -9.86
N ILE A 116 13.97 -11.26 -9.16
CA ILE A 116 13.91 -11.53 -7.72
C ILE A 116 14.44 -12.93 -7.38
N TYR A 117 14.15 -13.95 -8.18
CA TYR A 117 14.73 -15.30 -8.02
C TYR A 117 16.26 -15.24 -7.94
N HIS A 118 16.87 -14.59 -8.94
CA HIS A 118 18.32 -14.45 -8.97
C HIS A 118 18.86 -13.54 -7.86
N LEU A 119 18.18 -12.43 -7.58
CA LEU A 119 18.60 -11.50 -6.53
C LEU A 119 18.57 -12.16 -5.15
N ARG A 120 17.53 -12.94 -4.82
CA ARG A 120 17.44 -13.71 -3.56
C ARG A 120 18.59 -14.69 -3.42
N ARG A 121 18.92 -15.41 -4.50
CA ARG A 121 20.06 -16.34 -4.50
C ARG A 121 21.38 -15.62 -4.19
N GLU A 122 21.64 -14.49 -4.84
CA GLU A 122 22.87 -13.73 -4.60
C GLU A 122 22.90 -13.13 -3.18
N ILE A 123 21.79 -12.57 -2.68
CA ILE A 123 21.70 -12.07 -1.31
C ILE A 123 21.97 -13.19 -0.30
N HIS A 124 21.39 -14.38 -0.51
CA HIS A 124 21.66 -15.55 0.34
C HIS A 124 23.14 -15.97 0.28
N ASN A 125 23.75 -15.99 -0.90
CA ASN A 125 25.17 -16.32 -1.04
C ASN A 125 26.10 -15.34 -0.28
N PHE A 126 25.70 -14.08 -0.13
CA PHE A 126 26.51 -13.06 0.55
C PHE A 126 26.22 -12.94 2.05
N PHE A 127 24.95 -13.04 2.46
CA PHE A 127 24.50 -12.72 3.81
C PHE A 127 23.85 -13.89 4.54
N GLY A 128 23.44 -14.93 3.80
CA GLY A 128 22.77 -16.10 4.35
C GLY A 128 23.72 -17.07 5.05
N THR A 129 23.12 -18.00 5.79
CA THR A 129 23.83 -19.14 6.37
C THR A 129 23.26 -20.44 5.78
N GLY A 130 24.14 -21.40 5.49
CA GLY A 130 23.76 -22.67 4.86
C GLY A 130 23.45 -22.56 3.37
N GLU A 131 23.06 -23.68 2.75
CA GLU A 131 22.59 -23.72 1.37
C GLU A 131 21.10 -23.40 1.31
N ILE A 132 20.68 -22.65 0.29
CA ILE A 132 19.27 -22.43 -0.03
C ILE A 132 18.89 -23.34 -1.20
N SER A 133 17.76 -24.03 -1.09
CA SER A 133 17.29 -24.92 -2.15
C SER A 133 16.71 -24.13 -3.33
N GLU A 134 16.75 -24.72 -4.53
CA GLU A 134 16.09 -24.12 -5.71
C GLU A 134 14.58 -23.99 -5.50
N GLU A 135 13.95 -24.95 -4.84
CA GLU A 135 12.53 -24.93 -4.49
C GLU A 135 12.16 -23.72 -3.61
N GLU A 136 12.95 -23.42 -2.58
CA GLU A 136 12.71 -22.24 -1.73
C GLU A 136 12.88 -20.91 -2.49
N LEU A 137 13.82 -20.85 -3.44
CA LEU A 137 13.99 -19.68 -4.31
C LEU A 137 12.79 -19.52 -5.24
N GLU A 138 12.32 -20.61 -5.85
CA GLU A 138 11.17 -20.62 -6.76
C GLU A 138 9.90 -20.22 -6.04
N ILE A 139 9.58 -20.84 -4.89
CA ILE A 139 8.40 -20.51 -4.07
C ILE A 139 8.37 -19.01 -3.76
N PHE A 140 9.48 -18.46 -3.28
CA PHE A 140 9.52 -17.04 -2.97
C PHE A 140 9.33 -16.14 -4.19
N SER A 141 10.06 -16.43 -5.27
CA SER A 141 9.96 -15.62 -6.49
C SER A 141 8.55 -15.68 -7.10
N ASN A 142 7.89 -16.83 -7.01
CA ASN A 142 6.51 -17.03 -7.44
C ASN A 142 5.54 -16.29 -6.53
N ASN A 143 5.75 -16.28 -5.21
CA ASN A 143 4.92 -15.51 -4.29
C ASN A 143 4.99 -14.00 -4.60
N VAL A 144 6.19 -13.46 -4.83
CA VAL A 144 6.32 -12.04 -5.21
C VAL A 144 5.68 -11.77 -6.57
N ARG A 145 5.93 -12.64 -7.56
CA ARG A 145 5.34 -12.54 -8.89
C ARG A 145 3.82 -12.54 -8.83
N SER A 146 3.23 -13.47 -8.09
CA SER A 146 1.78 -13.57 -7.89
C SER A 146 1.22 -12.37 -7.14
N ALA A 147 1.93 -11.87 -6.12
CA ALA A 147 1.49 -10.67 -5.40
C ALA A 147 1.47 -9.45 -6.33
N ILE A 148 2.49 -9.23 -7.15
CA ILE A 148 2.51 -8.16 -8.17
C ILE A 148 1.38 -8.36 -9.18
N TYR A 149 1.22 -9.59 -9.67
CA TYR A 149 0.17 -9.94 -10.64
C TYR A 149 -1.21 -9.62 -10.08
N LEU A 150 -1.54 -10.12 -8.88
CA LEU A 150 -2.81 -9.83 -8.21
C LEU A 150 -2.97 -8.33 -7.93
N SER A 151 -1.89 -7.62 -7.58
CA SER A 151 -1.93 -6.17 -7.38
C SER A 151 -2.28 -5.39 -8.66
N CYS A 152 -2.01 -5.98 -9.82
CA CYS A 152 -2.29 -5.41 -11.13
C CYS A 152 -3.62 -5.88 -11.75
N MET A 153 -4.21 -6.95 -11.22
CA MET A 153 -5.38 -7.63 -11.78
C MET A 153 -6.71 -7.11 -11.24
N GLY A 154 -7.79 -7.50 -11.93
CA GLY A 154 -9.17 -7.19 -11.59
C GLY A 154 -9.85 -6.23 -12.55
N THR A 155 -11.18 -6.30 -12.60
CA THR A 155 -12.03 -5.46 -13.45
C THR A 155 -12.22 -4.10 -12.79
N GLU A 156 -12.24 -3.04 -13.59
CA GLU A 156 -12.61 -1.71 -13.13
C GLU A 156 -14.00 -1.71 -12.47
N ILE A 157 -14.10 -1.10 -11.29
CA ILE A 157 -15.37 -0.72 -10.68
C ILE A 157 -15.62 0.75 -11.06
N PRO A 158 -16.80 1.08 -11.64
CA PRO A 158 -17.09 2.45 -12.07
C PRO A 158 -17.14 3.40 -10.87
N LEU A 159 -16.72 4.65 -11.10
CA LEU A 159 -16.80 5.70 -10.09
C LEU A 159 -18.26 5.98 -9.75
N THR A 160 -18.68 5.57 -8.56
CA THR A 160 -20.06 5.69 -8.07
C THR A 160 -20.04 6.35 -6.71
N SER A 161 -20.99 7.25 -6.46
CA SER A 161 -21.19 7.86 -5.15
C SER A 161 -22.20 7.04 -4.34
N TYR A 162 -21.85 6.77 -3.09
CA TYR A 162 -22.69 6.12 -2.07
C TYR A 162 -23.32 7.16 -1.13
N THR A 163 -23.19 8.45 -1.44
CA THR A 163 -23.74 9.53 -0.64
C THR A 163 -25.27 9.44 -0.61
N PRO A 164 -25.91 9.46 0.59
CA PRO A 164 -27.36 9.39 0.69
C PRO A 164 -28.04 10.60 0.02
N SER A 165 -29.18 10.36 -0.61
CA SER A 165 -29.98 11.42 -1.25
C SER A 165 -30.45 12.50 -0.27
N ASP A 166 -30.54 12.18 1.01
CA ASP A 166 -31.03 13.02 2.10
C ASP A 166 -29.91 13.47 3.07
N TYR A 167 -28.63 13.43 2.65
CA TYR A 167 -27.50 13.61 3.56
C TYR A 167 -27.53 14.92 4.38
N GLN A 168 -28.05 16.02 3.81
CA GLN A 168 -28.17 17.32 4.50
C GLN A 168 -29.12 17.29 5.71
N SER A 169 -29.99 16.28 5.80
CA SER A 169 -30.96 16.13 6.89
C SER A 169 -30.47 15.26 8.05
N ARG A 170 -29.31 14.60 7.90
CA ARG A 170 -28.74 13.68 8.89
C ARG A 170 -27.50 14.27 9.55
N GLU A 171 -27.20 13.77 10.74
CA GLU A 171 -25.94 14.06 11.43
C GLU A 171 -24.74 13.50 10.63
N LEU A 172 -23.59 14.15 10.72
CA LEU A 172 -22.38 13.79 9.96
C LEU A 172 -22.00 12.31 10.09
N ASN A 173 -21.98 11.80 11.32
CA ASN A 173 -21.64 10.41 11.59
C ASN A 173 -22.67 9.43 11.00
N GLN A 174 -23.96 9.80 10.97
CA GLN A 174 -25.00 8.94 10.37
C GLN A 174 -24.84 8.84 8.85
N ASN A 175 -24.41 9.92 8.20
CA ASN A 175 -24.09 9.90 6.78
C ASN A 175 -22.89 9.01 6.48
N ILE A 176 -21.83 9.11 7.30
CA ILE A 176 -20.65 8.25 7.20
C ILE A 176 -21.04 6.77 7.38
N SER A 177 -21.78 6.45 8.43
CA SER A 177 -22.25 5.07 8.67
C SER A 177 -23.07 4.54 7.50
N HIS A 178 -23.96 5.36 6.95
CA HIS A 178 -24.77 4.96 5.80
C HIS A 178 -23.92 4.67 4.56
N ILE A 179 -22.87 5.45 4.31
CA ILE A 179 -21.93 5.19 3.21
C ILE A 179 -21.22 3.84 3.41
N LEU A 180 -20.72 3.57 4.62
CA LEU A 180 -20.04 2.30 4.94
C LEU A 180 -20.98 1.09 4.85
N ASP A 181 -22.28 1.28 5.09
CA ASP A 181 -23.32 0.26 4.94
C ASP A 181 -23.79 0.08 3.49
N SER A 182 -23.50 1.03 2.60
CA SER A 182 -23.99 1.06 1.20
C SER A 182 -22.97 0.57 0.18
N ILE A 183 -21.85 -0.03 0.64
CA ILE A 183 -20.83 -0.63 -0.21
C ILE A 183 -21.47 -1.71 -1.09
N GLN A 184 -21.21 -1.64 -2.39
CA GLN A 184 -21.86 -2.50 -3.38
C GLN A 184 -21.06 -3.76 -3.66
N ASN A 185 -19.73 -3.69 -3.52
CA ASN A 185 -18.83 -4.82 -3.76
C ASN A 185 -18.29 -5.32 -2.41
N PRO A 186 -18.72 -6.50 -1.90
CA PRO A 186 -18.33 -7.01 -0.60
C PRO A 186 -16.93 -7.64 -0.64
N ILE A 187 -15.92 -6.81 -0.89
CA ILE A 187 -14.52 -7.23 -1.06
C ILE A 187 -13.71 -7.10 0.24
N PHE A 188 -14.19 -6.34 1.21
CA PHE A 188 -13.52 -6.09 2.49
C PHE A 188 -14.04 -7.04 3.58
N ILE A 189 -13.12 -7.50 4.41
CA ILE A 189 -13.38 -8.35 5.58
C ILE A 189 -13.50 -7.48 6.82
N GLN A 190 -12.61 -6.49 6.96
CA GLN A 190 -12.69 -5.45 7.98
C GLN A 190 -12.41 -4.12 7.33
N TYR A 191 -13.16 -3.07 7.68
CA TYR A 191 -12.92 -1.74 7.12
C TYR A 191 -13.53 -0.65 7.99
N GLY A 192 -12.98 0.55 7.91
CA GLY A 192 -13.48 1.67 8.70
C GLY A 192 -12.73 2.96 8.50
N LEU A 193 -13.15 3.95 9.27
CA LEU A 193 -12.51 5.25 9.40
C LEU A 193 -11.83 5.37 10.75
N VAL A 194 -10.61 5.87 10.71
CA VAL A 194 -9.75 6.04 11.86
C VAL A 194 -9.07 7.39 11.78
N ASN A 195 -8.88 8.06 12.91
CA ASN A 195 -8.17 9.32 12.94
C ASN A 195 -6.64 9.12 12.98
N SER A 196 -5.88 10.19 12.81
CA SER A 196 -4.40 10.14 12.88
C SER A 196 -3.83 9.56 14.19
N SER A 197 -4.58 9.61 15.30
CA SER A 197 -4.16 9.02 16.59
C SER A 197 -4.49 7.54 16.73
N GLY A 198 -5.13 6.91 15.73
CA GLY A 198 -5.54 5.51 15.78
C GLY A 198 -6.91 5.27 16.44
N LEU A 199 -7.68 6.32 16.73
CA LEU A 199 -9.04 6.17 17.25
C LEU A 199 -10.02 5.87 16.11
N THR A 200 -10.70 4.72 16.22
CA THR A 200 -11.80 4.36 15.31
C THR A 200 -12.94 5.36 15.43
N ILE A 201 -13.42 5.83 14.28
CA ILE A 201 -14.57 6.71 14.15
C ILE A 201 -15.81 5.90 13.84
N ASP A 202 -15.71 5.02 12.85
CA ASP A 202 -16.75 4.08 12.47
C ASP A 202 -16.12 2.90 11.71
N ALA A 203 -16.60 1.68 11.92
CA ALA A 203 -16.02 0.50 11.30
C ALA A 203 -16.99 -0.68 11.16
N ARG A 204 -16.64 -1.63 10.30
CA ARG A 204 -17.40 -2.85 10.02
C ARG A 204 -16.47 -4.06 10.09
N ASP A 205 -17.01 -5.12 10.65
CA ASP A 205 -16.35 -6.42 10.74
C ASP A 205 -17.25 -7.47 10.10
N LEU A 206 -16.81 -7.97 8.96
CA LEU A 206 -17.42 -9.05 8.19
C LEU A 206 -16.51 -10.29 8.21
N SER A 207 -15.58 -10.36 9.17
CA SER A 207 -14.65 -11.48 9.25
C SER A 207 -15.37 -12.80 9.45
N PRO A 208 -14.99 -13.85 8.69
CA PRO A 208 -15.34 -15.22 9.06
C PRO A 208 -14.79 -15.50 10.46
N ASP A 209 -15.46 -16.35 11.23
CA ASP A 209 -15.06 -16.71 12.61
C ASP A 209 -13.59 -17.18 12.73
N ASP A 210 -12.98 -17.64 11.63
CA ASP A 210 -11.58 -18.09 11.58
C ASP A 210 -10.56 -16.93 11.41
N VAL A 211 -10.98 -15.74 10.98
CA VAL A 211 -10.14 -14.53 10.80
C VAL A 211 -10.38 -13.50 11.92
N SER A 212 -11.40 -13.71 12.77
CA SER A 212 -11.85 -12.78 13.81
C SER A 212 -10.94 -12.74 15.06
N LEU A 213 -9.63 -12.91 14.89
CA LEU A 213 -8.65 -12.91 16.00
C LEU A 213 -8.41 -11.50 16.57
N LEU A 214 -8.67 -10.45 15.78
CA LEU A 214 -8.46 -9.06 16.14
C LEU A 214 -9.79 -8.29 16.08
N SER A 215 -10.10 -7.51 17.11
CA SER A 215 -11.24 -6.60 17.05
C SER A 215 -11.03 -5.55 15.97
N VAL A 216 -12.12 -5.11 15.33
CA VAL A 216 -12.05 -4.07 14.29
C VAL A 216 -11.37 -2.78 14.77
N ASP A 217 -11.50 -2.46 16.07
CA ASP A 217 -10.83 -1.29 16.66
C ASP A 217 -9.32 -1.44 16.76
N ALA A 218 -8.85 -2.62 17.20
CA ALA A 218 -7.42 -2.89 17.29
C ALA A 218 -6.78 -2.95 15.89
N PHE A 219 -7.47 -3.58 14.93
CA PHE A 219 -7.06 -3.55 13.53
C PHE A 219 -6.96 -2.12 13.00
N SER A 220 -8.01 -1.31 13.17
CA SER A 220 -8.07 0.03 12.59
C SER A 220 -6.95 0.94 13.13
N ALA A 221 -6.69 0.84 14.43
CA ALA A 221 -5.62 1.58 15.09
C ALA A 221 -4.25 1.21 14.49
N ASN A 222 -3.93 -0.08 14.48
CA ASN A 222 -2.64 -0.59 14.04
C ASN A 222 -2.42 -0.37 12.54
N ALA A 223 -3.45 -0.56 11.70
CA ALA A 223 -3.38 -0.29 10.26
C ALA A 223 -3.01 1.17 9.96
N ASN A 224 -3.54 2.11 10.73
CA ASN A 224 -3.25 3.52 10.54
C ASN A 224 -1.89 3.94 11.09
N VAL A 225 -1.37 3.32 12.15
CA VAL A 225 -0.03 3.61 12.68
C VAL A 225 1.01 3.52 11.57
N GLY A 226 0.96 2.46 10.76
CA GLY A 226 1.87 2.31 9.63
C GLY A 226 1.74 3.43 8.61
N PHE A 227 0.51 3.77 8.23
CA PHE A 227 0.23 4.86 7.30
C PHE A 227 0.79 6.21 7.80
N GLN A 228 0.56 6.56 9.07
CA GLN A 228 1.08 7.80 9.65
C GLN A 228 2.60 7.82 9.71
N LYS A 229 3.25 6.71 10.11
CA LYS A 229 4.72 6.65 10.13
C LYS A 229 5.33 6.84 8.75
N MET A 230 4.72 6.28 7.70
CA MET A 230 5.18 6.54 6.33
C MET A 230 4.97 7.99 5.89
N ILE A 231 3.89 8.65 6.31
CA ILE A 231 3.69 10.09 6.06
C ILE A 231 4.84 10.89 6.70
N GLU A 232 5.18 10.58 7.96
CA GLU A 232 6.25 11.25 8.69
C GLU A 232 7.63 11.05 8.01
N GLU A 233 7.97 9.82 7.63
CA GLU A 233 9.24 9.51 6.95
C GLU A 233 9.29 10.13 5.54
N ALA A 234 8.14 10.25 4.88
CA ALA A 234 8.05 10.81 3.54
C ALA A 234 8.04 12.34 3.48
N ASP A 235 7.91 13.05 4.61
CA ASP A 235 7.82 14.52 4.64
C ASP A 235 9.05 15.20 4.00
N SER A 236 10.19 14.52 4.03
CA SER A 236 11.44 14.97 3.39
C SER A 236 11.50 14.71 1.88
N MET A 237 10.53 13.98 1.31
CA MET A 237 10.56 13.54 -0.08
C MET A 237 9.87 14.56 -1.01
N ASN A 238 10.57 15.02 -2.03
CA ASN A 238 10.01 15.93 -3.05
C ASN A 238 9.14 15.21 -4.12
N ILE A 239 8.42 14.16 -3.73
CA ILE A 239 7.65 13.28 -4.61
C ILE A 239 6.12 13.44 -4.48
N GLY A 240 5.68 14.37 -3.62
CA GLY A 240 4.26 14.59 -3.29
C GLY A 240 3.85 13.86 -2.01
N GLY A 241 2.61 14.08 -1.56
CA GLY A 241 2.07 13.40 -0.37
C GLY A 241 1.82 11.91 -0.62
N LEU A 242 1.87 11.11 0.45
CA LEU A 242 1.42 9.72 0.42
C LEU A 242 -0.10 9.69 0.22
N ILE A 243 -0.56 9.06 -0.85
CA ILE A 243 -1.97 9.01 -1.24
C ILE A 243 -2.59 7.63 -1.00
N SER A 244 -1.79 6.57 -0.89
CA SER A 244 -2.27 5.23 -0.56
C SER A 244 -1.11 4.36 -0.10
N TYR A 245 -1.37 3.49 0.88
CA TYR A 245 -0.48 2.42 1.28
C TYR A 245 -1.20 1.10 1.23
N PHE A 246 -0.56 0.12 0.60
CA PHE A 246 -1.10 -1.21 0.41
C PHE A 246 0.01 -2.24 0.66
N CYS A 247 -0.21 -3.21 1.54
CA CYS A 247 0.75 -4.29 1.76
C CYS A 247 0.08 -5.66 1.72
N VAL A 248 0.86 -6.67 1.31
CA VAL A 248 0.39 -8.04 1.09
C VAL A 248 1.19 -9.01 1.95
N SER A 249 0.48 -9.89 2.64
CA SER A 249 1.05 -10.96 3.46
C SER A 249 0.29 -12.26 3.22
N GLY A 250 0.99 -13.38 3.42
CA GLY A 250 0.39 -14.70 3.37
C GLY A 250 1.35 -15.76 2.81
N PRO A 251 1.04 -17.04 3.02
CA PRO A 251 1.95 -18.13 2.69
C PRO A 251 2.05 -18.41 1.18
N ASP A 252 0.96 -18.19 0.44
CA ASP A 252 0.83 -18.52 -0.98
C ASP A 252 -0.29 -17.72 -1.66
N PRO A 253 -0.35 -17.68 -3.00
CA PRO A 253 -1.29 -16.84 -3.75
C PRO A 253 -2.77 -17.09 -3.47
N ASP A 254 -3.15 -18.29 -3.03
CA ASP A 254 -4.53 -18.62 -2.71
C ASP A 254 -4.92 -18.11 -1.31
N ASN A 255 -3.92 -17.79 -0.48
CA ASN A 255 -4.07 -17.38 0.92
C ASN A 255 -3.44 -16.00 1.20
N PHE A 256 -3.32 -15.14 0.18
CA PHE A 256 -2.85 -13.77 0.36
C PHE A 256 -3.94 -12.84 0.89
N TYR A 257 -3.54 -11.98 1.82
CA TYR A 257 -4.35 -10.91 2.37
C TYR A 257 -3.66 -9.56 2.16
N GLY A 258 -4.48 -8.53 2.02
CA GLY A 258 -4.05 -7.16 1.83
C GLY A 258 -4.56 -6.25 2.95
N ILE A 259 -3.69 -5.35 3.42
CA ILE A 259 -4.09 -4.18 4.21
C ILE A 259 -3.92 -2.95 3.33
N LEU A 260 -4.96 -2.11 3.28
CA LEU A 260 -4.95 -0.85 2.53
C LEU A 260 -5.32 0.31 3.47
N SER A 261 -4.57 1.41 3.38
CA SER A 261 -4.81 2.66 4.10
C SER A 261 -4.75 3.83 3.13
N ASN A 262 -5.77 4.69 3.17
CA ASN A 262 -5.90 5.85 2.29
C ASN A 262 -6.36 7.09 3.07
N PRO A 263 -6.00 8.31 2.66
CA PRO A 263 -6.58 9.52 3.21
C PRO A 263 -8.07 9.58 2.90
N CYS A 264 -8.87 10.10 3.84
CA CYS A 264 -10.32 10.21 3.73
C CYS A 264 -10.83 11.59 4.19
N GLY A 265 -10.04 12.63 3.92
CA GLY A 265 -10.33 14.03 4.24
C GLY A 265 -10.18 14.39 5.72
N LYS A 266 -10.89 15.44 6.14
CA LYS A 266 -10.79 16.01 7.49
C LYS A 266 -12.17 16.27 8.07
N LEU A 267 -12.38 15.80 9.30
CA LEU A 267 -13.58 16.14 10.06
C LEU A 267 -13.39 17.48 10.75
N HIS A 268 -14.41 18.33 10.64
CA HIS A 268 -14.48 19.63 11.29
C HIS A 268 -15.59 19.60 12.32
N PHE A 269 -15.26 19.79 13.60
CA PHE A 269 -16.24 19.89 14.68
C PHE A 269 -15.81 20.90 15.73
N LYS A 270 -16.77 21.37 16.51
CA LYS A 270 -16.51 22.30 17.62
C LYS A 270 -16.54 21.53 18.93
N ASP A 271 -15.52 21.73 19.75
CA ASP A 271 -15.53 21.26 21.13
C ASP A 271 -16.68 21.95 21.89
N PRO A 272 -17.67 21.20 22.41
CA PRO A 272 -18.78 21.78 23.15
C PRO A 272 -18.34 22.53 24.42
N ALA A 273 -17.21 22.15 25.02
CA ALA A 273 -16.72 22.71 26.26
C ALA A 273 -15.90 24.00 26.04
N SER A 274 -14.97 24.00 25.08
CA SER A 274 -14.10 25.16 24.81
C SER A 274 -14.58 26.06 23.67
N GLY A 275 -15.52 25.60 22.84
CA GLY A 275 -15.93 26.27 21.61
C GLY A 275 -14.89 26.25 20.49
N SER A 276 -13.74 25.60 20.71
CA SER A 276 -12.63 25.54 19.76
C SER A 276 -12.99 24.68 18.56
N GLU A 277 -12.56 25.11 17.37
CA GLU A 277 -12.63 24.29 16.16
C GLU A 277 -11.54 23.23 16.17
N ILE A 278 -11.94 21.98 16.01
CA ILE A 278 -11.06 20.83 15.90
C ILE A 278 -11.13 20.34 14.45
N ILE A 279 -9.94 20.17 13.86
CA ILE A 279 -9.76 19.59 12.53
C ILE A 279 -9.04 18.27 12.71
N LEU A 280 -9.69 17.18 12.30
CA LEU A 280 -9.19 15.84 12.50
C LEU A 280 -9.00 15.13 11.15
N PRO A 281 -7.76 14.90 10.70
CA PRO A 281 -7.49 14.05 9.55
C PRO A 281 -7.99 12.64 9.81
N VAL A 282 -8.67 12.07 8.83
CA VAL A 282 -9.20 10.71 8.89
C VAL A 282 -8.70 9.89 7.72
N SER A 283 -8.49 8.61 7.97
CA SER A 283 -8.03 7.65 6.98
C SER A 283 -9.03 6.52 6.87
N PHE A 284 -9.23 6.02 5.65
CA PHE A 284 -9.96 4.79 5.40
C PHE A 284 -8.97 3.63 5.42
N VAL A 285 -9.24 2.65 6.28
CA VAL A 285 -8.42 1.45 6.44
C VAL A 285 -9.26 0.22 6.17
N CYS A 286 -8.66 -0.81 5.56
CA CYS A 286 -9.36 -2.07 5.30
C CYS A 286 -8.42 -3.27 5.17
N LEU A 287 -8.96 -4.45 5.49
CA LEU A 287 -8.41 -5.79 5.31
C LEU A 287 -9.25 -6.53 4.27
N PHE A 288 -8.60 -7.23 3.35
CA PHE A 288 -9.27 -7.97 2.27
C PHE A 288 -8.45 -9.18 1.80
N PRO A 289 -9.09 -10.21 1.22
CA PRO A 289 -8.38 -11.28 0.54
C PRO A 289 -7.92 -10.79 -0.84
N MET A 290 -6.72 -11.18 -1.24
CA MET A 290 -6.13 -10.77 -2.53
C MET A 290 -6.76 -11.45 -3.76
N MET A 291 -7.79 -12.28 -3.58
CA MET A 291 -8.48 -12.98 -4.67
C MET A 291 -9.14 -12.06 -5.71
N TYR A 292 -9.48 -10.82 -5.33
CA TYR A 292 -10.06 -9.82 -6.24
C TYR A 292 -8.99 -9.06 -7.05
N GLY A 293 -7.77 -8.99 -6.52
CA GLY A 293 -6.68 -8.13 -7.00
C GLY A 293 -6.77 -6.69 -6.48
N ALA A 294 -5.66 -5.95 -6.46
CA ALA A 294 -5.64 -4.63 -5.78
C ALA A 294 -6.32 -3.50 -6.58
N VAL A 295 -6.43 -3.61 -7.92
CA VAL A 295 -7.12 -2.59 -8.73
C VAL A 295 -8.60 -2.44 -8.32
N PRO A 296 -9.43 -3.50 -8.27
CA PRO A 296 -10.80 -3.36 -7.81
C PRO A 296 -10.90 -2.89 -6.35
N ILE A 297 -9.96 -3.30 -5.48
CA ILE A 297 -9.90 -2.83 -4.09
C ILE A 297 -9.68 -1.32 -4.03
N LEU A 298 -8.72 -0.79 -4.81
CA LEU A 298 -8.48 0.65 -4.92
C LEU A 298 -9.69 1.38 -5.50
N CYS A 299 -10.39 0.81 -6.49
CA CYS A 299 -11.60 1.41 -7.06
C CYS A 299 -12.77 1.49 -6.07
N GLU A 300 -13.00 0.45 -5.26
CA GLU A 300 -14.05 0.50 -4.24
C GLU A 300 -13.67 1.46 -3.11
N ALA A 301 -12.41 1.43 -2.66
CA ALA A 301 -11.90 2.39 -1.68
C ALA A 301 -12.04 3.83 -2.19
N ARG A 302 -11.75 4.10 -3.47
CA ARG A 302 -11.99 5.38 -4.13
C ARG A 302 -13.46 5.80 -4.05
N ASN A 303 -14.40 4.90 -4.31
CA ASN A 303 -15.83 5.20 -4.26
C ASN A 303 -16.28 5.57 -2.84
N ILE A 304 -15.82 4.82 -1.83
CA ILE A 304 -16.11 5.09 -0.41
C ILE A 304 -15.53 6.45 -0.01
N VAL A 305 -14.23 6.65 -0.25
CA VAL A 305 -13.51 7.88 0.09
C VAL A 305 -14.13 9.09 -0.61
N ARG A 306 -14.49 8.96 -1.90
CA ARG A 306 -15.18 10.04 -2.63
C ARG A 306 -16.53 10.38 -1.99
N SER A 307 -17.30 9.38 -1.63
CA SER A 307 -18.62 9.57 -1.02
C SER A 307 -18.52 10.25 0.34
N ILE A 308 -17.52 9.87 1.14
CA ILE A 308 -17.26 10.53 2.43
C ILE A 308 -16.81 11.98 2.20
N LEU A 309 -15.94 12.22 1.21
CA LEU A 309 -15.49 13.56 0.84
C LEU A 309 -16.64 14.48 0.44
N ASP A 310 -17.65 13.95 -0.29
CA ASP A 310 -18.86 14.69 -0.66
C ASP A 310 -19.65 15.17 0.57
N VAL A 311 -19.53 14.47 1.71
CA VAL A 311 -20.21 14.81 2.98
C VAL A 311 -19.36 15.74 3.85
N ILE A 312 -18.06 15.46 4.01
CA ILE A 312 -17.18 16.19 4.94
C ILE A 312 -16.59 17.48 4.33
N GLY A 313 -16.58 17.59 3.00
CA GLY A 313 -16.01 18.72 2.27
C GLY A 313 -14.66 18.41 1.61
N PRO A 314 -14.16 19.32 0.75
CA PRO A 314 -12.99 19.08 -0.09
C PRO A 314 -11.68 18.98 0.72
N ASP A 315 -10.80 18.08 0.28
CA ASP A 315 -9.44 17.91 0.81
C ASP A 315 -8.48 17.53 -0.32
N HIS A 316 -7.42 18.31 -0.47
CA HIS A 316 -6.49 18.23 -1.60
C HIS A 316 -5.79 16.87 -1.72
N ILE A 317 -5.35 16.28 -0.60
CA ILE A 317 -4.64 15.00 -0.63
C ILE A 317 -5.61 13.88 -1.02
N THR A 318 -6.82 13.93 -0.47
CA THR A 318 -7.88 12.95 -0.75
C THR A 318 -8.33 13.01 -2.22
N GLU A 319 -8.45 14.21 -2.80
CA GLU A 319 -8.73 14.37 -4.23
C GLU A 319 -7.63 13.80 -5.12
N LYS A 320 -6.36 13.95 -4.73
CA LYS A 320 -5.23 13.34 -5.45
C LYS A 320 -5.23 11.82 -5.38
N PHE A 321 -5.62 11.22 -4.26
CA PHE A 321 -5.84 9.78 -4.18
C PHE A 321 -6.88 9.34 -5.21
N ILE A 322 -8.05 9.99 -5.25
CA ILE A 322 -9.12 9.67 -6.20
C ILE A 322 -8.63 9.75 -7.64
N ASN A 323 -7.91 10.83 -7.99
CA ASN A 323 -7.36 11.02 -9.32
C ASN A 323 -6.30 9.97 -9.68
N SER A 324 -5.44 9.59 -8.73
CA SER A 324 -4.39 8.61 -8.98
C SER A 324 -4.94 7.20 -9.20
N VAL A 325 -6.01 6.82 -8.49
CA VAL A 325 -6.71 5.56 -8.78
C VAL A 325 -7.26 5.57 -10.21
N ASN A 326 -7.82 6.69 -10.68
CA ASN A 326 -8.29 6.79 -12.06
C ASN A 326 -7.15 6.65 -13.08
N VAL A 327 -5.95 7.19 -12.80
CA VAL A 327 -4.76 7.02 -13.65
C VAL A 327 -4.29 5.56 -13.68
N ILE A 328 -4.23 4.88 -12.52
CA ILE A 328 -3.86 3.46 -12.42
C ILE A 328 -4.81 2.58 -13.23
N VAL A 329 -6.11 2.91 -13.22
CA VAL A 329 -7.13 2.19 -13.97
C VAL A 329 -7.03 2.47 -15.47
N SER A 330 -6.88 3.73 -15.88
CA SER A 330 -6.83 4.08 -17.31
C SER A 330 -5.60 3.51 -18.00
N SER A 331 -4.42 3.63 -17.38
CA SER A 331 -3.15 3.13 -17.91
C SER A 331 -3.17 1.62 -18.18
N LYS A 332 -3.93 0.84 -17.40
CA LYS A 332 -4.10 -0.61 -17.60
C LYS A 332 -4.77 -0.98 -18.92
N TYR A 333 -5.62 -0.10 -19.47
CA TYR A 333 -6.42 -0.36 -20.66
C TYR A 333 -5.95 0.43 -21.89
N GLU A 334 -4.90 1.25 -21.77
CA GLU A 334 -4.24 1.89 -22.90
C GLU A 334 -3.26 0.88 -23.54
N GLU A 335 -3.73 0.20 -24.61
CA GLU A 335 -2.91 -0.57 -25.56
C GLU A 335 -2.33 0.32 -26.68
#